data_AF-A0A5C3QGE3-F1
#
_entry.id   AF-A0A5C3QGE3-F1
#
_cell.length_a   1.000
_cell.length_b   1.000
_cell.length_c   1.000
_cell.angle_alpha   90.00
_cell.angle_beta   90.00
_cell.angle_gamma   90.00
#
_symmetry.space_group_name_H-M   'P 1'
#
loop_
_entity.id
_entity.type
_entity.pdbx_description
1 polymer ?
#
loop_
_entity_poly.entity_id
_entity_poly.type
_entity_poly.pdbx_seq_one_letter_code
_entity_poly.pdbx_strand_id
1 'polypeptide(L)'
;MLVAGSIFSNEQLVCEPLALPVKLVYSTHDPAGIDLASAALAAIPSIIPRPQAAHTSAPTVWSSAIKFFSMFSFHHQENLFLSAPGLPYPNTYRALDSPTTTTRIQIFAQEDGRNHRFVARLITIQPVDPLLSTPFVHKYSIDLHALCDSEGHAPKLIAYNPLPVGWFMVVIEHHDMKGTIPFDPVLHADDVGNRLRKLFSTCHEKGLVLESLRKEDIWCYSGKPGEFTLLKLQFGGVAGEVLHGLDSTDCWVVPGSIITKEDDLAMLDALLRS
;
A
#
# COMPACT_ATOMS: atom_id res chain seq x y z
N MET A 1 3.37 -12.41 -23.97
CA MET A 1 2.47 -11.59 -24.83
C MET A 1 2.29 -10.26 -24.15
N LEU A 2 2.89 -9.20 -24.67
CA LEU A 2 2.58 -7.82 -24.26
C LEU A 2 1.32 -7.39 -25.02
N VAL A 3 0.27 -7.01 -24.30
CA VAL A 3 -0.84 -6.25 -24.90
C VAL A 3 -0.68 -4.81 -24.45
N ALA A 4 -0.14 -3.97 -25.34
CA ALA A 4 -0.15 -2.54 -25.16
C ALA A 4 -1.39 -1.99 -25.89
N GLY A 5 -2.39 -1.55 -25.14
CA GLY A 5 -3.52 -0.81 -25.68
C GLY A 5 -3.21 0.67 -25.69
N SER A 6 -3.43 1.35 -26.82
CA SER A 6 -3.46 2.81 -26.91
C SER A 6 -4.92 3.23 -27.02
N ILE A 7 -5.39 4.12 -26.15
CA ILE A 7 -6.67 4.79 -26.33
C ILE A 7 -6.39 6.08 -27.11
N PHE A 8 -6.87 6.15 -28.35
CA PHE A 8 -6.80 7.36 -29.17
C PHE A 8 -8.12 8.12 -28.99
N SER A 9 -8.08 9.31 -28.38
CA SER A 9 -9.14 10.31 -28.56
C SER A 9 -8.61 11.41 -29.48
N ASN A 10 -9.42 11.81 -30.45
CA ASN A 10 -8.95 12.44 -31.67
C ASN A 10 -8.54 13.92 -31.54
N GLU A 11 -8.42 14.51 -30.34
CA GLU A 11 -8.26 15.97 -30.26
C GLU A 11 -7.24 16.53 -29.24
N GLN A 12 -6.51 15.74 -28.45
CA GLN A 12 -5.41 16.27 -27.62
C GLN A 12 -4.33 15.21 -27.33
N LEU A 13 -3.06 15.51 -27.68
CA LEU A 13 -1.90 14.69 -27.32
C LEU A 13 -1.57 14.87 -25.84
N VAL A 14 -2.17 14.06 -24.98
CA VAL A 14 -1.73 13.92 -23.58
C VAL A 14 -1.05 12.56 -23.45
N CYS A 15 0.27 12.55 -23.25
CA CYS A 15 0.97 11.37 -22.77
C CYS A 15 0.70 11.22 -21.28
N GLU A 16 -0.28 10.41 -20.90
CA GLU A 16 -0.41 9.99 -19.52
C GLU A 16 0.67 8.94 -19.19
N PRO A 17 1.44 9.10 -18.10
CA PRO A 17 2.32 8.04 -17.63
C PRO A 17 1.47 6.84 -17.21
N LEU A 18 1.90 5.63 -17.58
CA LEU A 18 1.24 4.38 -17.17
C LEU A 18 1.01 4.40 -15.65
N ALA A 19 -0.26 4.53 -15.25
CA ALA A 19 -0.69 4.69 -13.87
C ALA A 19 -0.61 3.40 -13.02
N LEU A 20 -0.08 2.31 -13.60
CA LEU A 20 0.07 1.02 -12.92
C LEU A 20 1.50 0.49 -13.11
N PRO A 21 2.14 -0.03 -12.05
CA PRO A 21 3.42 -0.72 -12.18
C PRO A 21 3.26 -1.93 -13.10
N VAL A 22 4.01 -1.96 -14.19
CA VAL A 22 4.07 -3.12 -15.09
C VAL A 22 4.81 -4.24 -14.38
N LYS A 23 4.09 -5.28 -13.95
CA LYS A 23 4.68 -6.48 -13.36
C LYS A 23 5.17 -7.40 -14.48
N LEU A 24 6.48 -7.46 -14.68
CA LEU A 24 7.10 -8.44 -15.55
C LEU A 24 7.23 -9.75 -14.79
N VAL A 25 6.50 -10.78 -15.23
CA VAL A 25 6.62 -12.14 -14.71
C VAL A 25 7.45 -12.93 -15.70
N TYR A 26 8.63 -13.40 -15.29
CA TYR A 26 9.47 -14.31 -16.06
C TYR A 26 9.82 -15.54 -15.22
N SER A 27 10.08 -16.66 -15.87
CA SER A 27 10.48 -17.90 -15.23
C SER A 27 11.98 -17.86 -14.93
N THR A 28 12.39 -18.21 -13.71
CA THR A 28 13.81 -18.32 -13.30
C THR A 28 14.53 -19.49 -13.97
N HIS A 29 13.81 -20.36 -14.67
CA HIS A 29 14.35 -21.49 -15.40
C HIS A 29 14.61 -21.20 -16.89
N ASP A 30 14.32 -19.99 -17.36
CA ASP A 30 14.56 -19.59 -18.76
C ASP A 30 15.47 -18.34 -18.81
N PRO A 31 16.80 -18.54 -18.90
CA PRO A 31 17.75 -17.43 -18.98
C PRO A 31 17.54 -16.56 -20.24
N ALA A 32 16.97 -17.10 -21.33
CA ALA A 32 16.65 -16.29 -22.51
C ALA A 32 15.49 -15.31 -22.24
N GLY A 33 14.60 -15.64 -21.31
CA GLY A 33 13.51 -14.78 -20.86
C GLY A 33 13.99 -13.53 -20.11
N ILE A 34 15.14 -13.62 -19.43
CA ILE A 34 15.75 -12.49 -18.70
C ILE A 34 16.34 -11.48 -19.68
N ASP A 35 17.09 -11.95 -20.67
CA ASP A 35 17.68 -11.09 -21.70
C ASP A 35 16.62 -10.41 -22.55
N LEU A 36 15.53 -11.13 -22.87
CA LEU A 36 14.39 -10.58 -23.61
C LEU A 36 13.62 -9.53 -22.79
N ALA A 37 13.42 -9.76 -21.48
CA ALA A 37 12.78 -8.78 -20.59
C ALA A 37 13.64 -7.52 -20.43
N SER A 38 14.95 -7.68 -20.32
CA SER A 38 15.91 -6.57 -20.24
C SER A 38 15.96 -5.77 -21.54
N ALA A 39 15.96 -6.43 -22.69
CA ALA A 39 15.88 -5.79 -24.00
C ALA A 39 14.53 -5.06 -24.22
N ALA A 40 13.42 -5.65 -23.77
CA ALA A 40 12.10 -5.03 -23.84
C ALA A 40 12.02 -3.76 -22.97
N LEU A 41 12.56 -3.79 -21.75
CA LEU A 41 12.68 -2.62 -20.86
C LEU A 41 13.55 -1.52 -21.49
N ALA A 42 14.68 -1.88 -22.10
CA ALA A 42 15.58 -0.95 -22.77
C ALA A 42 14.95 -0.29 -24.02
N ALA A 43 13.95 -0.94 -24.64
CA ALA A 43 13.25 -0.42 -25.81
C ALA A 43 12.07 0.53 -25.49
N ILE A 44 11.61 0.60 -24.23
CA ILE A 44 10.49 1.47 -23.81
C ILE A 44 10.73 2.95 -24.15
N PRO A 45 11.92 3.53 -23.92
CA PRO A 45 12.18 4.94 -24.25
C PRO A 45 12.13 5.24 -25.76
N SER A 46 12.30 4.23 -26.62
CA SER A 46 12.23 4.37 -28.09
C SER A 46 10.81 4.20 -28.66
N ILE A 47 9.87 3.67 -27.88
CA ILE A 47 8.48 3.43 -28.31
C ILE A 47 7.57 4.60 -27.90
N ILE A 48 7.94 5.35 -26.86
CA ILE A 48 7.21 6.57 -26.44
C ILE A 48 7.54 7.70 -27.41
N PRO A 49 6.58 8.27 -28.15
CA PRO A 49 6.82 9.40 -29.04
C PRO A 49 7.31 10.59 -28.22
N ARG A 50 8.50 11.13 -28.55
CA ARG A 50 8.92 12.41 -27.99
C ARG A 50 8.03 13.52 -28.58
N PRO A 51 7.48 14.43 -27.77
CA PRO A 51 6.76 15.57 -28.30
C PRO A 51 7.71 16.40 -29.18
N GLN A 52 7.33 16.61 -30.44
CA GLN A 52 8.05 17.54 -31.32
C GLN A 52 7.87 18.96 -30.77
N ALA A 53 8.96 19.54 -30.28
CA ALA A 53 8.99 20.95 -29.92
C ALA A 53 8.86 21.78 -31.20
N ALA A 54 7.67 22.34 -31.43
CA ALA A 54 7.49 23.39 -32.42
C ALA A 54 7.94 24.73 -31.80
N HIS A 55 8.97 25.31 -32.43
CA HIS A 55 9.42 26.71 -32.39
C HIS A 55 10.19 27.24 -31.15
N THR A 56 11.51 27.10 -31.28
CA THR A 56 12.55 28.17 -31.20
C THR A 56 12.59 29.14 -30.02
N SER A 57 13.53 28.90 -29.10
CA SER A 57 14.74 29.73 -28.92
C SER A 57 15.67 29.13 -27.85
N ALA A 58 16.91 28.77 -28.23
CA ALA A 58 18.01 28.38 -27.34
C ALA A 58 18.82 29.63 -26.88
N PRO A 59 19.85 29.54 -26.01
CA PRO A 59 20.40 28.39 -25.27
C PRO A 59 20.43 28.63 -23.74
N THR A 60 20.68 27.65 -22.86
CA THR A 60 22.03 27.23 -22.42
C THR A 60 21.87 26.15 -21.34
N VAL A 61 22.88 25.27 -21.23
CA VAL A 61 23.31 24.50 -20.04
C VAL A 61 23.12 22.97 -20.09
N TRP A 62 24.24 22.33 -20.44
CA TRP A 62 24.81 21.06 -19.97
C TRP A 62 24.12 19.73 -20.34
N SER A 63 24.67 19.11 -21.37
CA SER A 63 24.68 17.67 -21.56
C SER A 63 25.58 17.00 -20.52
N SER A 64 24.98 16.46 -19.46
CA SER A 64 25.64 15.46 -18.61
C SER A 64 25.10 14.09 -18.99
N ALA A 65 25.89 13.34 -19.75
CA ALA A 65 25.63 11.95 -20.05
C ALA A 65 25.51 11.16 -18.73
N ILE A 66 24.31 10.60 -18.47
CA ILE A 66 24.10 9.67 -17.36
C ILE A 66 24.87 8.39 -17.73
N LYS A 67 26.04 8.22 -17.11
CA LYS A 67 26.79 6.97 -17.16
C LYS A 67 26.03 5.93 -16.34
N PHE A 68 25.48 4.92 -17.00
CA PHE A 68 25.02 3.70 -16.36
C PHE A 68 26.23 2.95 -15.81
N PHE A 69 26.37 2.92 -14.48
CA PHE A 69 27.27 1.98 -13.81
C PHE A 69 26.49 0.69 -13.56
N SER A 70 26.83 -0.37 -14.29
CA SER A 70 26.47 -1.74 -13.91
C SER A 70 27.36 -2.17 -12.75
N MET A 71 26.78 -2.41 -11.58
CA MET A 71 27.46 -3.14 -10.52
C MET A 71 26.45 -4.08 -9.86
N PHE A 72 26.36 -5.30 -10.40
CA PHE A 72 25.76 -6.42 -9.70
C PHE A 72 26.83 -7.02 -8.79
N SER A 73 26.61 -6.95 -7.49
CA SER A 73 27.28 -7.81 -6.53
C SER A 73 26.20 -8.56 -5.77
N PHE A 74 26.04 -9.84 -6.08
CA PHE A 74 25.30 -10.77 -5.25
C PHE A 74 26.10 -11.04 -3.99
N HIS A 75 25.62 -10.59 -2.84
CA HIS A 75 26.00 -11.15 -1.54
C HIS A 75 24.74 -11.48 -0.73
N HIS A 76 24.83 -12.65 -0.12
CA HIS A 76 23.81 -13.39 0.60
C HIS A 76 23.50 -12.71 1.95
N GLN A 77 22.23 -12.70 2.36
CA GLN A 77 21.72 -12.31 3.69
C GLN A 77 22.15 -10.94 4.24
N GLU A 78 21.24 -9.97 4.15
CA GLU A 78 20.84 -9.01 5.20
C GLU A 78 19.91 -7.97 4.54
N ASN A 79 18.99 -7.40 5.31
CA ASN A 79 17.98 -6.41 4.88
C ASN A 79 18.34 -5.65 3.59
N LEU A 80 17.50 -5.72 2.56
CA LEU A 80 17.64 -4.88 1.37
C LEU A 80 17.46 -3.41 1.78
N PHE A 81 18.55 -2.79 2.22
CA PHE A 81 18.67 -1.36 2.41
C PHE A 81 18.61 -0.71 1.03
N LEU A 82 17.39 -0.48 0.55
CA LEU A 82 17.14 0.45 -0.55
C LEU A 82 17.27 1.89 -0.01
N SER A 83 18.46 2.27 0.43
CA SER A 83 18.89 3.68 0.32
C SER A 83 19.25 3.96 -1.14
N ALA A 84 18.32 3.67 -2.06
CA ALA A 84 18.50 3.99 -3.46
C ALA A 84 18.06 5.46 -3.66
N PRO A 85 18.96 6.38 -4.04
CA PRO A 85 18.54 7.65 -4.60
C PRO A 85 17.73 7.34 -5.87
N GLY A 86 16.40 7.39 -5.78
CA GLY A 86 15.53 6.98 -6.89
C GLY A 86 14.19 6.34 -6.51
N LEU A 87 13.89 6.06 -5.24
CA LEU A 87 12.51 5.75 -4.87
C LEU A 87 11.65 7.02 -5.09
N PRO A 88 10.58 6.97 -5.91
CA PRO A 88 9.80 8.16 -6.29
C PRO A 88 8.92 8.69 -5.15
N TYR A 89 9.00 8.09 -3.97
CA TYR A 89 8.13 8.38 -2.85
C TYR A 89 8.73 9.46 -1.93
N PRO A 90 7.92 10.38 -1.39
CA PRO A 90 8.39 11.37 -0.44
C PRO A 90 9.05 10.71 0.77
N ASN A 91 10.15 11.30 1.22
CA ASN A 91 10.90 10.86 2.40
C ASN A 91 10.64 11.76 3.61
N THR A 92 9.53 12.51 3.58
CA THR A 92 9.11 13.38 4.66
C THR A 92 7.60 13.26 4.87
N TYR A 93 7.18 13.50 6.10
CA TYR A 93 5.77 13.54 6.48
C TYR A 93 5.51 14.68 7.48
N ARG A 94 4.23 14.98 7.72
CA ARG A 94 3.80 15.94 8.76
C ARG A 94 2.91 15.21 9.75
N ALA A 95 3.34 15.12 10.99
CA ALA A 95 2.61 14.38 12.02
C ALA A 95 1.25 15.04 12.29
N LEU A 96 0.25 14.24 12.65
CA LEU A 96 -1.09 14.75 13.02
C LEU A 96 -1.05 15.64 14.27
N ASP A 97 -0.17 15.33 15.22
CA ASP A 97 0.02 16.11 16.46
C ASP A 97 0.87 17.38 16.26
N SER A 98 1.61 17.46 15.15
CA SER A 98 2.58 18.51 14.86
C SER A 98 2.54 18.90 13.37
N PRO A 99 1.39 19.39 12.86
CA PRO A 99 1.14 19.54 11.42
C PRO A 99 2.03 20.62 10.75
N THR A 100 2.68 21.49 11.53
CA THR A 100 3.61 22.50 11.03
C THR A 100 5.03 21.98 10.89
N THR A 101 5.37 20.87 11.54
CA THR A 101 6.71 20.29 11.55
C THR A 101 6.82 19.22 10.47
N THR A 102 7.86 19.31 9.64
CA THR A 102 8.17 18.29 8.64
C THR A 102 9.23 17.35 9.20
N THR A 103 8.92 16.07 9.22
CA THR A 103 9.76 15.01 9.75
C THR A 103 10.33 14.18 8.62
N ARG A 104 11.61 13.83 8.68
CA ARG A 104 12.30 13.04 7.65
C ARG A 104 12.38 11.58 8.03
N ILE A 105 12.18 10.71 7.05
CA ILE A 105 12.27 9.27 7.19
C ILE A 105 13.16 8.67 6.10
N GLN A 106 13.66 7.48 6.36
CA GLN A 106 14.32 6.63 5.39
C GLN A 106 13.42 5.43 5.11
N ILE A 107 12.89 5.34 3.90
CA ILE A 107 12.04 4.22 3.48
C ILE A 107 12.92 3.10 2.94
N PHE A 108 12.63 1.86 3.33
CA PHE A 108 13.22 0.65 2.79
C PHE A 108 12.10 -0.39 2.56
N ALA A 109 12.31 -1.27 1.59
CA ALA A 109 11.40 -2.38 1.37
C ALA A 109 11.78 -3.50 2.35
N GLN A 110 10.80 -4.00 3.10
CA GLN A 110 10.94 -5.25 3.83
C GLN A 110 10.17 -6.33 3.06
N GLU A 111 10.90 -7.37 2.64
CA GLU A 111 10.30 -8.58 2.09
C GLU A 111 10.02 -9.55 3.23
N ASP A 112 8.74 -9.85 3.46
CA ASP A 112 8.33 -10.90 4.39
C ASP A 112 7.57 -11.98 3.62
N GLY A 113 8.33 -12.79 2.87
CA GLY A 113 7.95 -14.03 2.18
C GLY A 113 6.87 -13.96 1.08
N ARG A 114 5.83 -13.13 1.24
CA ARG A 114 4.67 -12.98 0.34
C ARG A 114 4.13 -11.55 0.26
N ASN A 115 4.50 -10.66 1.17
CA ASN A 115 4.03 -9.27 1.19
C ASN A 115 5.21 -8.31 1.12
N HIS A 116 5.22 -7.43 0.12
CA HIS A 116 6.10 -6.27 0.12
C HIS A 116 5.49 -5.22 1.06
N ARG A 117 6.15 -4.95 2.19
CA ARG A 117 5.78 -3.85 3.08
C ARG A 117 6.83 -2.75 2.95
N PHE A 118 6.38 -1.52 2.74
CA PHE A 118 7.25 -0.35 2.88
C PHE A 118 7.37 -0.05 4.37
N VAL A 119 8.57 -0.25 4.89
CA VAL A 119 8.93 0.09 6.26
C VAL A 119 9.82 1.30 6.19
N ALA A 120 9.62 2.23 7.11
CA ALA A 120 10.47 3.39 7.22
C ALA A 120 11.13 3.43 8.59
N ARG A 121 12.35 3.95 8.61
CA ARG A 121 13.03 4.33 9.84
C ARG A 121 12.95 5.84 9.95
N LEU A 122 12.53 6.32 11.11
CA LEU A 122 12.61 7.74 11.43
C LEU A 122 14.08 8.17 11.44
N ILE A 123 14.46 9.26 10.78
CA ILE A 123 15.85 9.75 10.87
C ILE A 123 15.90 10.74 12.04
N THR A 124 16.27 10.29 13.23
CA THR A 124 16.50 11.18 14.38
C THR A 124 17.96 11.22 14.78
N ILE A 125 18.29 12.16 15.66
CA ILE A 125 19.60 12.25 16.32
C ILE A 125 19.65 11.29 17.55
N GLN A 126 18.55 10.59 17.86
CA GLN A 126 18.47 9.72 19.03
C GLN A 126 19.03 8.31 18.73
N PRO A 127 19.57 7.61 19.74
CA PRO A 127 20.30 6.35 19.56
C PRO A 127 19.44 5.16 19.13
N VAL A 128 18.10 5.26 19.18
CA VAL A 128 17.19 4.23 18.71
C VAL A 128 16.07 4.91 17.92
N ASP A 129 16.17 4.87 16.61
CA ASP A 129 15.12 5.37 15.73
C ASP A 129 13.93 4.38 15.73
N PRO A 130 12.69 4.84 15.99
CA PRO A 130 11.53 3.99 15.89
C PRO A 130 11.32 3.51 14.44
N LEU A 131 10.91 2.25 14.30
CA LEU A 131 10.41 1.71 13.05
C LEU A 131 8.98 2.20 12.83
N LEU A 132 8.67 2.51 11.58
CA LEU A 132 7.36 2.99 11.11
C LEU A 132 6.91 2.11 9.94
N SER A 133 5.60 1.91 9.79
CA SER A 133 5.07 1.35 8.55
C SER A 133 4.47 2.49 7.72
N THR A 134 4.79 2.51 6.42
CA THR A 134 4.40 3.62 5.55
C THR A 134 3.67 3.13 4.29
N PRO A 135 2.42 2.66 4.39
CA PRO A 135 1.67 2.28 3.21
C PRO A 135 1.33 3.51 2.37
N PHE A 136 1.43 3.33 1.06
CA PHE A 136 0.94 4.27 0.05
C PHE A 136 -0.39 3.75 -0.48
N VAL A 137 -1.45 4.54 -0.38
CA VAL A 137 -2.81 4.10 -0.67
C VAL A 137 -3.58 5.19 -1.41
N HIS A 138 -4.59 4.80 -2.20
CA HIS A 138 -5.49 5.73 -2.89
C HIS A 138 -6.74 6.09 -2.08
N LYS A 139 -7.06 5.27 -1.10
CA LYS A 139 -8.21 5.46 -0.20
C LYS A 139 -7.75 5.16 1.21
N TYR A 140 -8.22 5.97 2.14
CA TYR A 140 -7.98 5.78 3.56
C TYR A 140 -8.98 6.60 4.35
N SER A 141 -9.58 6.00 5.38
CA SER A 141 -10.41 6.74 6.32
C SER A 141 -9.64 7.00 7.60
N ILE A 142 -9.29 8.27 7.84
CA ILE A 142 -8.63 8.71 9.08
C ILE A 142 -9.55 8.44 10.28
N ASP A 143 -10.85 8.72 10.14
CA ASP A 143 -11.83 8.55 11.21
C ASP A 143 -12.01 7.07 11.58
N LEU A 144 -12.05 6.18 10.59
CA LEU A 144 -12.10 4.75 10.84
C LEU A 144 -10.83 4.26 11.54
N HIS A 145 -9.66 4.67 11.06
CA HIS A 145 -8.41 4.28 11.68
C HIS A 145 -8.35 4.76 13.13
N ALA A 146 -8.63 6.04 13.37
CA ALA A 146 -8.60 6.63 14.71
C ALA A 146 -9.57 5.92 15.66
N LEU A 147 -10.74 5.51 15.16
CA LEU A 147 -11.69 4.73 15.94
C LEU A 147 -11.13 3.35 16.28
N CYS A 148 -10.61 2.61 15.30
CA CYS A 148 -10.01 1.29 15.54
C CYS A 148 -8.80 1.37 16.48
N ASP A 149 -7.95 2.39 16.36
CA ASP A 149 -6.83 2.67 17.27
C ASP A 149 -7.33 2.95 18.69
N SER A 150 -8.37 3.78 18.84
CA SER A 150 -8.95 4.10 20.16
C SER A 150 -9.59 2.89 20.87
N GLU A 151 -10.08 1.91 20.11
CA GLU A 151 -10.59 0.63 20.62
C GLU A 151 -9.45 -0.40 20.85
N GLY A 152 -8.19 -0.05 20.57
CA GLY A 152 -7.03 -0.92 20.75
C GLY A 152 -6.85 -1.97 19.65
N HIS A 153 -7.47 -1.76 18.49
CA HIS A 153 -7.53 -2.73 17.38
C HIS A 153 -6.75 -2.30 16.14
N ALA A 154 -6.01 -1.19 16.16
CA ALA A 154 -5.12 -0.78 15.08
C ALA A 154 -3.83 -0.17 15.64
N PRO A 155 -2.70 -0.23 14.91
CA PRO A 155 -1.50 0.53 15.27
C PRO A 155 -1.78 2.03 15.25
N LYS A 156 -1.08 2.80 16.08
CA LYS A 156 -1.31 4.25 16.15
C LYS A 156 -1.05 4.94 14.81
N LEU A 157 -1.98 5.81 14.40
CA LEU A 157 -1.81 6.70 13.23
C LEU A 157 -0.97 7.91 13.61
N ILE A 158 0.19 8.05 12.96
CA ILE A 158 1.14 9.15 13.20
C ILE A 158 0.90 10.27 12.19
N ALA A 159 0.71 9.93 10.93
CA ALA A 159 0.56 10.92 9.86
C ALA A 159 -0.32 10.43 8.72
N TYR A 160 -0.98 11.40 8.09
CA TYR A 160 -1.72 11.23 6.85
C TYR A 160 -1.36 12.37 5.91
N ASN A 161 -0.63 12.06 4.85
CA ASN A 161 -0.05 13.04 3.96
C ASN A 161 -0.60 12.84 2.53
N PRO A 162 -1.43 13.77 2.03
CA PRO A 162 -1.86 13.77 0.64
C PRO A 162 -0.67 13.89 -0.31
N LEU A 163 -0.68 13.07 -1.35
CA LEU A 163 0.28 13.03 -2.44
C LEU A 163 -0.43 13.36 -3.76
N PRO A 164 0.33 13.67 -4.83
CA PRO A 164 -0.24 13.89 -6.15
C PRO A 164 -1.11 12.73 -6.64
N VAL A 165 -2.07 13.04 -7.51
CA VAL A 165 -2.93 12.04 -8.19
C VAL A 165 -3.77 11.20 -7.22
N GLY A 166 -4.17 11.78 -6.09
CA GLY A 166 -5.07 11.13 -5.12
C GLY A 166 -4.42 9.97 -4.36
N TRP A 167 -3.09 9.91 -4.29
CA TRP A 167 -2.38 9.02 -3.38
C TRP A 167 -2.27 9.65 -1.99
N PHE A 168 -2.07 8.81 -1.00
CA PHE A 168 -1.81 9.19 0.37
C PHE A 168 -0.64 8.39 0.90
N MET A 169 0.26 9.07 1.61
CA MET A 169 1.25 8.44 2.46
C MET A 169 0.67 8.39 3.87
N VAL A 170 0.44 7.18 4.35
CA VAL A 170 0.01 6.93 5.72
C VAL A 170 1.24 6.55 6.52
N VAL A 171 1.43 7.13 7.71
CA VAL A 171 2.51 6.74 8.61
C VAL A 171 1.88 6.22 9.89
N ILE A 172 2.14 4.97 10.21
CA ILE A 172 1.66 4.30 11.42
C ILE A 172 2.84 3.76 12.22
N GLU A 173 2.63 3.56 13.52
CA GLU A 173 3.58 2.80 14.33
C GLU A 173 3.87 1.44 13.71
N HIS A 174 5.13 1.01 13.70
CA HIS A 174 5.47 -0.31 13.23
C HIS A 174 4.94 -1.35 14.21
N HIS A 175 4.07 -2.22 13.71
CA HIS A 175 3.59 -3.34 14.48
C HIS A 175 4.64 -4.45 14.49
N ASP A 176 5.27 -4.69 15.65
CA ASP A 176 6.16 -5.84 15.83
C ASP A 176 5.34 -7.13 15.78
N MET A 177 5.57 -7.92 14.74
CA MET A 177 4.86 -9.19 14.54
C MET A 177 5.26 -10.25 15.60
N LYS A 178 6.32 -10.02 16.39
CA LYS A 178 6.72 -10.94 17.46
C LYS A 178 5.60 -11.14 18.47
N GLY A 179 5.23 -12.40 18.66
CA GLY A 179 4.14 -12.75 19.57
C GLY A 179 2.75 -12.51 18.98
N THR A 180 2.64 -12.29 17.67
CA THR A 180 1.37 -12.35 16.95
C THR A 180 1.35 -13.53 15.99
N ILE A 181 0.15 -14.01 15.70
CA ILE A 181 -0.12 -15.07 14.72
C ILE A 181 -1.22 -14.61 13.77
N PRO A 182 -1.17 -15.01 12.49
CA PRO A 182 -2.28 -14.74 11.57
C PRO A 182 -3.59 -15.31 12.13
N PHE A 183 -4.70 -14.60 11.88
CA PHE A 183 -6.01 -15.12 12.23
C PHE A 183 -6.32 -16.41 11.46
N ASP A 184 -6.79 -17.39 12.21
CA ASP A 184 -7.30 -18.67 11.73
C ASP A 184 -8.73 -18.81 12.27
N PRO A 185 -9.76 -18.82 11.41
CA PRO A 185 -11.14 -18.92 11.85
C PRO A 185 -11.44 -20.16 12.68
N VAL A 186 -10.83 -21.31 12.35
CA VAL A 186 -11.08 -22.58 13.06
C VAL A 186 -10.57 -22.51 14.49
N LEU A 187 -9.46 -21.81 14.70
CA LEU A 187 -8.81 -21.74 16.01
C LEU A 187 -9.24 -20.53 16.83
N HIS A 188 -9.64 -19.44 16.19
CA HIS A 188 -9.77 -18.14 16.86
C HIS A 188 -11.15 -17.49 16.75
N ALA A 189 -12.07 -18.01 15.93
CA ALA A 189 -13.36 -17.33 15.69
C ALA A 189 -14.18 -17.13 16.97
N ASP A 190 -14.19 -18.10 17.88
CA ASP A 190 -14.94 -17.99 19.14
C ASP A 190 -14.36 -16.90 20.06
N ASP A 191 -13.04 -16.83 20.15
CA ASP A 191 -12.34 -15.89 21.03
C ASP A 191 -12.38 -14.45 20.47
N VAL A 192 -12.19 -14.29 19.16
CA VAL A 192 -12.05 -13.00 18.49
C VAL A 192 -13.41 -12.46 18.03
N GLY A 193 -14.36 -13.34 17.70
CA GLY A 193 -15.61 -12.98 17.02
C GLY A 193 -16.47 -11.99 17.80
N ASN A 194 -16.59 -12.16 19.12
CA ASN A 194 -17.36 -11.22 19.95
C ASN A 194 -16.77 -9.80 19.93
N ARG A 195 -15.44 -9.69 19.94
CA ARG A 195 -14.76 -8.39 19.89
C ARG A 195 -14.81 -7.76 18.51
N LEU A 196 -14.67 -8.55 17.44
CA LEU A 196 -14.91 -8.06 16.07
C LEU A 196 -16.34 -7.55 15.90
N ARG A 197 -17.34 -8.30 16.35
CA ARG A 197 -18.75 -7.85 16.29
C ARG A 197 -18.96 -6.55 17.04
N LYS A 198 -18.35 -6.41 18.22
CA LYS A 198 -18.40 -5.17 19.00
C LYS A 198 -17.75 -4.01 18.21
N LEU A 199 -16.57 -4.23 17.64
CA LEU A 199 -15.88 -3.22 16.82
C LEU A 199 -16.74 -2.78 15.64
N PHE A 200 -17.35 -3.72 14.89
CA PHE A 200 -18.27 -3.41 13.79
C PHE A 200 -19.45 -2.57 14.27
N SER A 201 -20.08 -2.96 15.39
CA SER A 201 -21.18 -2.17 15.99
C SER A 201 -20.74 -0.73 16.29
N THR A 202 -19.57 -0.56 16.92
CA THR A 202 -19.02 0.77 17.24
C THR A 202 -18.76 1.59 15.96
N CYS A 203 -18.17 0.99 14.93
CA CYS A 203 -17.95 1.64 13.64
C CYS A 203 -19.29 2.06 13.00
N HIS A 204 -20.27 1.15 12.99
CA HIS A 204 -21.58 1.37 12.39
C HIS A 204 -22.37 2.47 13.10
N GLU A 205 -22.27 2.57 14.42
CA GLU A 205 -22.85 3.66 15.22
C GLU A 205 -22.26 5.03 14.85
N LYS A 206 -21.00 5.07 14.41
CA LYS A 206 -20.33 6.27 13.91
C LYS A 206 -20.55 6.54 12.42
N GLY A 207 -21.38 5.72 11.76
CA GLY A 207 -21.62 5.84 10.32
C GLY A 207 -20.43 5.39 9.47
N LEU A 208 -19.60 4.49 9.99
CA LEU A 208 -18.44 3.93 9.32
C LEU A 208 -18.67 2.45 8.97
N VAL A 209 -17.97 1.95 7.96
CA VAL A 209 -17.91 0.52 7.56
C VAL A 209 -16.44 0.11 7.37
N LEU A 210 -16.08 -1.14 7.67
CA LEU A 210 -14.69 -1.59 7.57
C LEU A 210 -14.29 -1.99 6.15
N GLU A 211 -15.23 -2.46 5.32
CA GLU A 211 -15.03 -3.03 3.99
C GLU A 211 -13.94 -4.11 3.91
N SER A 212 -14.29 -5.30 3.39
CA SER A 212 -13.32 -6.32 2.99
C SER A 212 -12.32 -6.66 4.10
N LEU A 213 -12.82 -6.80 5.33
CA LEU A 213 -12.01 -7.38 6.39
C LEU A 213 -11.72 -8.83 6.03
N ARG A 214 -10.48 -9.13 5.68
CA ARG A 214 -10.05 -10.50 5.36
C ARG A 214 -9.27 -11.08 6.53
N LYS A 215 -9.16 -12.42 6.55
CA LYS A 215 -8.35 -13.11 7.58
C LYS A 215 -6.90 -12.63 7.58
N GLU A 216 -6.35 -12.22 6.44
CA GLU A 216 -4.97 -11.74 6.32
C GLU A 216 -4.75 -10.36 6.95
N ASP A 217 -5.83 -9.62 7.22
CA ASP A 217 -5.79 -8.29 7.81
C ASP A 217 -5.85 -8.35 9.34
N ILE A 218 -6.18 -9.51 9.91
CA ILE A 218 -6.34 -9.75 11.35
C ILE A 218 -5.13 -10.54 11.88
N TRP A 219 -4.52 -10.02 12.94
CA TRP A 219 -3.42 -10.66 13.64
C TRP A 219 -3.75 -10.81 15.12
N CYS A 220 -3.70 -12.02 15.63
CA CYS A 220 -4.03 -12.38 17.01
C CYS A 220 -2.78 -12.35 17.88
N TYR A 221 -2.88 -11.89 19.13
CA TYR A 221 -1.77 -11.93 20.07
C TYR A 221 -1.65 -13.32 20.71
N SER A 222 -0.48 -13.95 20.53
CA SER A 222 -0.16 -15.26 21.10
C SER A 222 -0.25 -15.22 22.63
N GLY A 223 -1.02 -16.14 23.20
CA GLY A 223 -1.25 -16.24 24.65
C GLY A 223 -2.23 -15.21 25.22
N LYS A 224 -2.91 -14.42 24.37
CA LYS A 224 -3.96 -13.49 24.78
C LYS A 224 -5.24 -13.75 23.95
N PRO A 225 -6.06 -14.73 24.34
CA PRO A 225 -7.29 -15.08 23.63
C PRO A 225 -8.18 -13.85 23.39
N GLY A 226 -8.63 -13.69 22.14
CA GLY A 226 -9.52 -12.60 21.71
C GLY A 226 -8.84 -11.25 21.49
N GLU A 227 -7.58 -11.06 21.86
CA GLU A 227 -6.82 -9.85 21.53
C GLU A 227 -6.30 -9.93 20.09
N PHE A 228 -6.58 -8.90 19.30
CA PHE A 228 -6.14 -8.81 17.90
C PHE A 228 -5.83 -7.37 17.50
N THR A 229 -5.11 -7.23 16.38
CA THR A 229 -4.90 -5.96 15.68
C THR A 229 -5.27 -6.10 14.20
N LEU A 230 -5.70 -4.99 13.60
CA LEU A 230 -6.01 -4.85 12.20
C LEU A 230 -4.89 -4.08 11.51
N LEU A 231 -4.28 -4.66 10.48
CA LEU A 231 -3.14 -4.05 9.78
C LEU A 231 -3.53 -3.32 8.49
N LYS A 232 -4.72 -3.56 7.94
CA LYS A 232 -5.21 -2.88 6.74
C LYS A 232 -6.61 -2.34 6.96
N LEU A 233 -6.75 -1.01 6.88
CA LEU A 233 -8.01 -0.27 7.02
C LEU A 233 -8.28 0.65 5.83
N GLN A 234 -7.54 0.46 4.73
CA GLN A 234 -7.56 1.34 3.55
C GLN A 234 -8.82 1.24 2.69
N PHE A 235 -9.63 0.21 2.92
CA PHE A 235 -10.85 -0.07 2.15
C PHE A 235 -12.07 0.52 2.85
N GLY A 236 -12.13 0.43 4.17
CA GLY A 236 -13.21 1.03 4.95
C GLY A 236 -13.27 2.55 4.94
N GLY A 237 -14.38 3.07 5.47
CA GLY A 237 -14.68 4.50 5.47
C GLY A 237 -16.12 4.82 5.83
N VAL A 238 -16.63 5.92 5.27
CA VAL A 238 -17.98 6.41 5.57
C VAL A 238 -19.03 5.54 4.89
N ALA A 239 -20.02 5.09 5.66
CA ALA A 239 -21.16 4.35 5.14
C ALA A 239 -21.92 5.18 4.09
N GLY A 240 -22.21 4.59 2.94
CA GLY A 240 -22.80 5.31 1.80
C GLY A 240 -21.79 5.86 0.79
N GLU A 241 -20.50 5.92 1.13
CA GLU A 241 -19.42 6.40 0.26
C GLU A 241 -18.44 5.30 -0.18
N VAL A 242 -18.27 4.29 0.67
CA VAL A 242 -17.41 3.14 0.37
C VAL A 242 -18.10 2.22 -0.64
N LEU A 243 -17.32 1.75 -1.61
CA LEU A 243 -17.79 0.85 -2.66
C LEU A 243 -17.10 -0.50 -2.51
N HIS A 244 -17.84 -1.59 -2.68
CA HIS A 244 -17.29 -2.93 -2.77
C HIS A 244 -16.19 -2.99 -3.83
N GLY A 245 -15.04 -3.55 -3.46
CA GLY A 245 -13.94 -3.80 -4.39
C GLY A 245 -14.40 -4.44 -5.72
N LEU A 246 -13.83 -3.96 -6.83
CA LEU A 246 -14.16 -4.44 -8.17
C LEU A 246 -13.81 -5.93 -8.38
N ASP A 247 -12.85 -6.43 -7.59
CA ASP A 247 -12.39 -7.82 -7.61
C ASP A 247 -13.06 -8.67 -6.52
N SER A 248 -14.18 -8.21 -5.94
CA SER A 248 -14.90 -9.01 -4.94
C SER A 248 -15.35 -10.34 -5.56
N THR A 249 -14.90 -11.44 -4.98
CA THR A 249 -15.28 -12.81 -5.38
C THR A 249 -16.50 -13.32 -4.63
N ASP A 250 -17.04 -12.52 -3.71
CA ASP A 250 -18.18 -12.92 -2.88
C ASP A 250 -19.46 -12.89 -3.72
N CYS A 251 -20.08 -14.05 -3.91
CA CYS A 251 -21.17 -14.22 -4.87
C CYS A 251 -22.47 -13.48 -4.51
N TRP A 252 -22.56 -12.92 -3.31
CA TRP A 252 -23.68 -12.10 -2.82
C TRP A 252 -23.43 -10.59 -2.92
N VAL A 253 -22.24 -10.16 -3.35
CA VAL A 253 -21.88 -8.75 -3.49
C VAL A 253 -21.85 -8.34 -4.96
N VAL A 254 -22.41 -7.18 -5.29
CA VAL A 254 -22.24 -6.57 -6.61
C VAL A 254 -20.97 -5.72 -6.61
N PRO A 255 -19.92 -6.06 -7.39
CA PRO A 255 -18.70 -5.27 -7.42
C PRO A 255 -18.98 -3.80 -7.79
N GLY A 256 -18.34 -2.86 -7.08
CA GLY A 256 -18.53 -1.43 -7.26
C GLY A 256 -19.83 -0.84 -6.70
N SER A 257 -20.70 -1.65 -6.08
CA SER A 257 -21.88 -1.15 -5.36
C SER A 257 -21.50 -0.56 -4.00
N ILE A 258 -22.34 0.34 -3.47
CA ILE A 258 -22.14 0.95 -2.14
C ILE A 258 -22.24 -0.12 -1.06
N ILE A 259 -21.31 -0.07 -0.10
CA ILE A 259 -21.29 -0.97 1.06
C ILE A 259 -22.30 -0.50 2.09
N THR A 260 -23.16 -1.43 2.48
CA THR A 260 -24.09 -1.25 3.60
C THR A 260 -23.52 -1.85 4.89
N LYS A 261 -24.11 -1.48 6.03
CA LYS A 261 -23.74 -2.06 7.33
C LYS A 261 -24.05 -3.56 7.36
N GLU A 262 -25.14 -3.94 6.70
CA GLU A 262 -25.60 -5.31 6.55
C GLU A 262 -24.58 -6.13 5.74
N ASP A 263 -24.03 -5.57 4.67
CA ASP A 263 -22.95 -6.21 3.90
C ASP A 263 -21.71 -6.44 4.77
N ASP A 264 -21.33 -5.44 5.57
CA ASP A 264 -20.17 -5.49 6.47
C ASP A 264 -20.33 -6.62 7.51
N LEU A 265 -21.52 -6.75 8.11
CA LEU A 265 -21.84 -7.84 9.02
C LEU A 265 -21.89 -9.21 8.32
N ALA A 266 -22.41 -9.28 7.10
CA ALA A 266 -22.46 -10.52 6.33
C ALA A 266 -21.04 -11.01 5.99
N MET A 267 -20.13 -10.09 5.64
CA MET A 267 -18.71 -10.41 5.42
C MET A 267 -18.05 -10.92 6.72
N LEU A 268 -18.30 -10.26 7.85
CA LEU A 268 -17.80 -10.72 9.15
C LEU A 268 -18.33 -12.12 9.49
N ASP A 269 -19.62 -12.36 9.27
CA ASP A 269 -20.23 -13.67 9.50
C ASP A 269 -19.63 -14.76 8.62
N ALA A 270 -19.36 -14.47 7.35
CA ALA A 270 -18.70 -15.40 6.45
C ALA A 270 -17.26 -15.70 6.92
N LEU A 271 -16.51 -14.65 7.30
CA LEU A 271 -15.14 -14.75 7.81
C LEU A 271 -15.04 -15.61 9.08
N LEU A 272 -16.00 -15.48 10.00
CA LEU A 272 -16.01 -16.24 11.25
C LEU A 272 -16.47 -17.69 11.09
N ARG A 273 -17.04 -18.06 9.93
CA ARG A 273 -17.51 -19.44 9.64
C ARG A 273 -16.61 -20.22 8.67
N SER A 274 -15.65 -19.54 8.03
CA SER A 274 -14.82 -20.10 6.95
C SER A 274 -13.77 -21.11 7.41
#